data_AF-A0A6M0FSM4-F1
#
_entry.id   AF-A0A6M0FSM4-F1
#
_cell.length_a   1.000
_cell.length_b   1.000
_cell.length_c   1.000
_cell.angle_alpha   90.00
_cell.angle_beta   90.00
_cell.angle_gamma   90.00
#
_symmetry.space_group_name_H-M   'P 1'
#
loop_
_entity.id
_entity.type
_entity.pdbx_description
1 polymer ?
#
loop_
_entity_poly.entity_id
_entity_poly.type
_entity_poly.pdbx_seq_one_letter_code
_entity_poly.pdbx_strand_id
1 'polypeptide(L)' 'MLYQQLGIQEVWFWQFDRLAIYYLRQDSEQFTATFGYEAINRSKVLPELNIELLTKCIQNPSPLAAAKAFRAGIC' A
#
# COMPACT_ATOMS: atom_id res chain seq x y z
N MET A 1 -17.33 1.96 5.66
CA MET A 1 -17.02 3.24 4.97
C MET A 1 -16.92 2.99 3.46
N LEU A 2 -17.22 3.98 2.62
CA LEU A 2 -17.43 3.90 1.15
C LEU A 2 -16.63 2.83 0.40
N TYR A 3 -15.32 2.69 0.66
CA TYR A 3 -14.46 1.69 -0.02
C TYR A 3 -14.91 0.23 0.18
N GLN A 4 -15.40 -0.13 1.37
CA GLN A 4 -15.98 -1.46 1.64
C GLN A 4 -17.27 -1.66 0.86
N GLN A 5 -18.12 -0.63 0.78
CA GLN A 5 -19.38 -0.67 0.03
C GLN A 5 -19.13 -0.75 -1.49
N LEU A 6 -18.01 -0.21 -1.95
CA LEU A 6 -17.53 -0.33 -3.32
C LEU A 6 -16.82 -1.68 -3.60
N GLY A 7 -16.66 -2.54 -2.59
CA GLY A 7 -16.01 -3.85 -2.74
C GLY A 7 -14.51 -3.76 -3.04
N ILE A 8 -13.84 -2.67 -2.66
CA ILE A 8 -12.41 -2.51 -2.87
C ILE A 8 -11.65 -3.44 -1.92
N GLN A 9 -10.89 -4.37 -2.48
CA GLN A 9 -10.15 -5.36 -1.68
C GLN A 9 -8.91 -4.78 -1.02
N GLU A 10 -8.24 -3.81 -1.66
CA GLU A 10 -6.99 -3.25 -1.18
C GLU A 10 -7.00 -1.73 -1.33
N VAL A 11 -6.66 -1.01 -0.26
CA VAL A 11 -6.62 0.45 -0.21
C VAL A 11 -5.26 0.92 0.30
N TRP A 12 -4.71 1.94 -0.36
CA TRP A 12 -3.36 2.44 -0.12
C TRP A 12 -3.46 3.87 0.36
N PHE A 13 -2.86 4.16 1.51
CA PHE A 13 -2.84 5.47 2.11
C PHE A 13 -1.41 5.97 2.24
N TRP A 14 -1.18 7.22 1.85
CA TRP A 14 0.06 7.91 2.16
C TRP A 14 -0.10 8.62 3.51
N GLN A 15 0.61 8.14 4.54
CA GLN A 15 0.56 8.71 5.89
C GLN A 15 1.90 8.55 6.61
N PHE A 16 2.29 9.55 7.40
CA PHE A 16 3.58 9.55 8.13
C PHE A 16 4.77 9.22 7.22
N ASP A 17 4.78 9.84 6.04
CA ASP A 17 5.76 9.63 4.97
C ASP A 17 5.90 8.17 4.51
N ARG A 18 4.90 7.33 4.76
CA ARG A 18 4.91 5.92 4.39
C ARG A 18 3.62 5.51 3.68
N LEU A 19 3.75 4.53 2.78
CA LEU A 19 2.62 3.83 2.21
C LEU A 19 2.09 2.82 3.22
N ALA A 20 0.91 3.09 3.77
CA ALA A 20 0.16 2.14 4.57
C ALA A 20 -0.87 1.45 3.68
N ILE A 21 -0.83 0.12 3.65
CA ILE A 21 -1.74 -0.68 2.83
C ILE A 21 -2.69 -1.39 3.76
N TYR A 22 -3.97 -1.37 3.38
CA TYR A 22 -4.99 -2.12 4.09
C TYR A 22 -5.74 -3.03 3.14
N TYR A 23 -6.03 -4.24 3.60
CA TYR A 23 -6.71 -5.26 2.82
C TYR A 23 -8.00 -5.69 3.51
N LEU A 24 -9.09 -5.74 2.75
CA LEU A 24 -10.40 -6.14 3.24
C LEU A 24 -10.41 -7.64 3.54
N ARG A 25 -10.58 -8.01 4.80
CA ARG A 25 -10.68 -9.40 5.24
C ARG A 25 -12.12 -9.89 5.21
N GLN A 26 -12.28 -11.12 4.73
CA GLN A 26 -13.57 -11.82 4.78
C GLN A 26 -14.03 -12.03 6.23
N ASP A 27 -13.10 -12.28 7.15
CA ASP A 27 -13.35 -12.26 8.59
C ASP A 27 -13.23 -10.81 9.11
N SER A 28 -14.28 -10.04 8.85
CA SER A 28 -14.33 -8.61 9.20
C SER A 28 -14.61 -8.37 10.69
N GLU A 29 -14.99 -9.40 11.44
CA GLU A 29 -15.36 -9.29 12.87
C GLU A 29 -14.17 -8.88 13.74
N GLN A 30 -12.96 -9.33 13.37
CA GLN A 30 -11.72 -8.98 14.05
C GLN A 30 -11.23 -7.55 13.75
N PHE A 31 -11.73 -6.94 12.66
CA PHE A 31 -11.25 -5.65 12.15
C PHE A 31 -12.35 -4.57 12.18
N THR A 32 -13.26 -4.63 13.14
CA THR A 32 -14.39 -3.68 13.25
C THR A 32 -13.94 -2.22 13.39
N ALA A 33 -12.84 -1.97 14.12
CA ALA A 33 -12.25 -0.64 14.27
C ALA A 33 -11.79 0.00 12.94
N THR A 34 -11.47 -0.84 11.95
CA THR A 34 -11.02 -0.45 10.61
C THR A 34 -12.03 -0.85 9.54
N PHE A 35 -13.29 -1.14 9.90
CA PHE A 35 -14.35 -1.54 8.96
C PHE A 35 -14.02 -2.79 8.12
N GLY A 36 -13.37 -3.79 8.72
CA GLY A 36 -13.01 -5.05 8.07
C GLY A 36 -11.63 -5.05 7.41
N TYR A 37 -10.88 -3.95 7.50
CA TYR A 37 -9.58 -3.80 6.84
C TYR A 37 -8.41 -4.14 7.78
N GLU A 38 -7.54 -5.05 7.36
CA GLU A 38 -6.30 -5.34 8.07
C GLU A 38 -5.13 -4.55 7.45
N ALA A 39 -4.27 -3.97 8.30
CA ALA A 39 -3.02 -3.38 7.84
C ALA A 39 -2.02 -4.46 7.40
N ILE A 40 -1.55 -4.37 6.16
CA ILE A 40 -0.62 -5.34 5.57
C ILE A 40 0.66 -4.64 5.11
N ASN A 41 1.80 -5.32 5.25
CA ASN A 41 3.10 -4.80 4.84
C ASN A 41 3.48 -5.16 3.39
N ARG A 42 2.70 -6.02 2.74
CA ARG A 42 2.94 -6.48 1.37
C ARG A 42 1.61 -6.54 0.62
N SER A 43 1.52 -5.83 -0.51
CA SER A 43 0.33 -5.83 -1.37
C SER A 43 -0.02 -7.26 -1.80
N LYS A 44 -1.31 -7.60 -1.72
CA LYS A 44 -1.89 -8.82 -2.25
C LYS A 44 -2.17 -8.69 -3.75
N VAL A 45 -2.45 -7.49 -4.22
CA VAL A 45 -2.69 -7.20 -5.64
C VAL A 45 -1.38 -7.20 -6.45
N LEU A 46 -0.29 -6.70 -5.85
CA LEU A 46 1.04 -6.61 -6.44
C LEU A 46 2.08 -7.28 -5.51
N PRO A 47 2.10 -8.62 -5.44
CA PRO A 47 2.96 -9.34 -4.50
C PRO A 47 4.45 -9.09 -4.74
N GLU A 48 4.86 -8.85 -5.98
CA GLU A 48 6.28 -8.63 -6.33
C GLU A 48 6.74 -7.18 -6.09
N LEU A 49 5.83 -6.28 -5.73
CA LEU A 49 6.16 -4.88 -5.52
C LEU A 49 6.78 -4.66 -4.14
N ASN A 50 8.01 -4.13 -4.12
CA ASN A 50 8.65 -3.66 -2.90
C ASN A 50 8.10 -2.28 -2.48
N ILE A 51 7.15 -2.28 -1.54
CA ILE A 51 6.47 -1.09 -1.04
C ILE A 51 7.42 -0.13 -0.32
N GLU A 52 8.42 -0.64 0.39
CA GLU A 52 9.42 0.20 1.05
C GLU A 52 10.28 0.95 0.04
N LEU A 53 10.69 0.26 -1.04
CA LEU A 53 11.46 0.85 -2.13
C LEU A 53 10.63 1.89 -2.88
N LEU A 54 9.36 1.60 -3.15
CA LEU A 54 8.43 2.57 -3.74
C LEU A 54 8.27 3.81 -2.84
N THR A 55 8.08 3.62 -1.54
CA THR A 55 7.94 4.70 -0.55
C THR A 55 9.16 5.62 -0.58
N LYS A 56 10.38 5.06 -0.55
CA LYS A 56 11.63 5.83 -0.67
C LYS A 56 11.72 6.59 -1.99
N CYS A 57 11.24 6.02 -3.09
CA CYS A 57 11.25 6.67 -4.39
C CYS A 57 10.27 7.85 -4.44
N ILE A 58 9.07 7.71 -3.87
CA ILE A 58 8.05 8.78 -3.85
C ILE A 58 8.51 9.99 -3.02
N GLN A 59 9.27 9.76 -1.95
CA GLN A 59 9.86 10.83 -1.14
C GLN A 59 10.99 11.60 -1.85
N ASN A 60 11.50 11.09 -2.98
CA ASN A 60 12.59 11.75 -3.68
C ASN A 60 12.07 12.95 -4.48
N PRO A 61 12.57 14.18 -4.24
CA PRO A 61 12.10 15.39 -4.90
C PRO A 61 12.41 15.43 -6.40
N SER A 62 13.26 14.53 -6.91
CA SER A 62 13.54 14.37 -8.34
C SER A 62 12.83 13.14 -8.90
N PRO A 63 11.75 13.30 -9.69
CA PRO A 63 11.04 12.18 -10.31
C PRO A 63 11.94 11.31 -11.21
N LEU A 64 12.91 11.92 -11.89
CA LEU A 64 13.89 11.22 -12.73
C LEU A 64 14.83 10.34 -11.90
N ALA A 65 15.34 10.86 -10.77
CA ALA A 65 16.19 10.09 -9.87
C ALA A 65 15.39 8.97 -9.18
N ALA A 66 14.15 9.24 -8.77
CA ALA A 66 13.22 8.27 -8.21
C ALA A 66 12.97 7.10 -9.16
N ALA A 67 12.64 7.40 -10.43
CA ALA A 67 12.38 6.38 -11.45
C ALA A 67 13.62 5.52 -11.73
N LYS A 68 14.81 6.12 -11.75
CA LYS A 68 16.07 5.40 -11.95
C LYS A 68 16.37 4.45 -10.77
N ALA A 69 16.21 4.93 -9.53
CA ALA A 69 16.40 4.12 -8.33
C ALA A 69 15.38 2.97 -8.25
N PHE A 70 14.11 3.25 -8.60
CA PHE A 70 13.06 2.25 -8.64
C PHE A 70 13.40 1.11 -9.63
N ARG A 71 13.83 1.48 -10.85
CA ARG A 71 14.25 0.50 -11.86
C ARG A 71 15.48 -0.30 -11.45
N ALA A 72 16.45 0.34 -10.79
CA ALA A 72 17.67 -0.33 -10.35
C ALA A 72 17.42 -1.35 -9.22
N GLY A 73 16.39 -1.14 -8.38
CA GLY A 73 16.02 -2.05 -7.30
C GLY A 73 15.14 -3.24 -7.71
N ILE A 74 14.79 -3.35 -8.99
CA ILE A 74 14.04 -4.50 -9.57
C ILE A 74 14.99 -5.55 -10.15
N CYS A 75 16.29 -5.24 -10.27
CA CYS A 75 17.32 -6.17 -10.77
C CYS A 75 17.90 -7.06 -9.67
#